data_AF-A0A1S8Y0R6-F1
#
_entry.id   AF-A0A1S8Y0R6-F1
#
_cell.length_a   1.000
_cell.length_b   1.000
_cell.length_c   1.000
_cell.angle_alpha   90.00
_cell.angle_beta   90.00
_cell.angle_gamma   90.00
#
_symmetry.space_group_name_H-M   'P 1'
#
loop_
_entity.id
_entity.type
_entity.pdbx_description
1 polymer ?
#
loop_
_entity_poly.entity_id
_entity_poly.type
_entity_poly.pdbx_seq_one_letter_code
_entity_poly.pdbx_strand_id
1 'polypeptide(L)'
;MTALRAAALVAVLALAAGCQSDDTTDDPAAAPATAAPTASTAPTDSVEPFAATSTPSASTPAVTAANTAEVCGEVDRLILAGSKKLAADSAAVTRDKETTPDELNDRLKRTIAGLAGDVRRQAARAEDPEIEKLITDVAKQLDGGAKAASPAKWLGETFVDIPPKLARDCHA
;
A
#
# COMPACT_ATOMS: atom_id res chain seq x y z
N MET A 1 -3.58 -34.27 -42.83
CA MET A 1 -2.33 -34.38 -42.04
C MET A 1 -2.58 -33.75 -40.68
N THR A 2 -2.80 -34.57 -39.66
CA THR A 2 -3.05 -34.21 -38.27
C THR A 2 -1.72 -33.95 -37.57
N ALA A 3 -1.47 -32.71 -37.13
CA ALA A 3 -0.31 -32.39 -36.32
C ALA A 3 -0.77 -32.08 -34.89
N LEU A 4 -0.79 -33.11 -34.04
CA LEU A 4 -0.75 -32.93 -32.59
C LEU A 4 0.62 -32.34 -32.23
N ARG A 5 0.66 -31.17 -31.60
CA ARG A 5 1.88 -30.66 -30.96
C ARG A 5 1.67 -30.52 -29.46
N ALA A 6 2.24 -31.52 -28.79
CA ALA A 6 2.92 -31.53 -27.49
C ALA A 6 2.62 -30.37 -26.53
N ALA A 7 1.93 -30.72 -25.44
CA ALA A 7 1.96 -29.99 -24.19
C ALA A 7 3.33 -30.19 -23.51
N ALA A 8 4.00 -29.10 -23.16
CA ALA A 8 5.13 -29.10 -22.24
C ALA A 8 4.77 -28.22 -21.04
N LEU A 9 4.58 -28.88 -19.89
CA LEU A 9 4.25 -28.30 -18.59
C LEU A 9 5.44 -27.47 -18.08
N VAL A 10 5.22 -26.18 -17.81
CA VAL A 10 6.17 -25.34 -17.08
C VAL A 10 5.87 -25.48 -15.58
N ALA A 11 6.80 -26.12 -14.85
CA ALA A 11 6.78 -26.16 -13.40
C ALA A 11 7.27 -24.80 -12.85
N VAL A 12 6.39 -24.05 -12.19
CA VAL A 12 6.75 -22.82 -11.47
C VAL A 12 7.13 -23.20 -10.04
N LEU A 13 8.31 -22.75 -9.62
CA LEU A 13 8.93 -22.94 -8.32
C LEU A 13 8.05 -22.43 -7.17
N ALA A 14 7.88 -23.26 -6.15
CA ALA A 14 7.34 -22.87 -4.86
C ALA A 14 8.39 -22.07 -4.06
N LEU A 15 8.13 -20.79 -3.81
CA LEU A 15 8.77 -20.05 -2.72
C LEU A 15 7.91 -20.24 -1.47
N ALA A 16 8.27 -21.24 -0.67
CA ALA A 16 7.70 -21.44 0.65
C ALA A 16 8.69 -20.94 1.72
N ALA A 17 8.14 -20.13 2.63
CA ALA A 17 8.60 -19.85 3.99
C ALA A 17 9.83 -18.95 4.17
N GLY A 18 9.57 -17.74 4.69
CA GLY A 18 10.60 -16.86 5.24
C GLY A 18 10.12 -15.50 5.78
N CYS A 19 8.87 -15.37 6.24
CA CYS A 19 8.48 -14.28 7.16
C CYS A 19 8.59 -14.86 8.58
N GLN A 20 9.71 -14.65 9.27
CA GLN A 20 9.74 -14.78 10.72
C GLN A 20 9.40 -13.43 11.32
N SER A 21 8.20 -13.37 11.91
CA SER A 21 7.89 -12.42 12.97
C SER A 21 8.69 -12.84 14.21
N ASP A 22 9.52 -11.94 14.74
CA ASP A 22 10.17 -12.15 16.02
C ASP A 22 9.14 -11.86 17.12
N ASP A 23 8.68 -12.92 17.77
CA ASP A 23 7.71 -12.91 18.85
C ASP A 23 8.46 -12.57 20.15
N THR A 24 8.22 -11.36 20.64
CA THR A 24 8.51 -10.92 22.01
C THR A 24 7.87 -11.88 23.02
N THR A 25 8.66 -12.56 23.86
CA THR A 25 8.33 -12.94 25.26
C THR A 25 9.52 -13.69 25.90
N ASP A 26 10.12 -13.12 26.95
CA ASP A 26 10.62 -13.82 28.16
C ASP A 26 11.05 -12.74 29.19
N ASP A 27 10.17 -12.37 30.12
CA ASP A 27 10.13 -12.76 31.54
C ASP A 27 10.85 -11.77 32.50
N PRO A 28 10.16 -11.21 33.52
CA PRO A 28 10.72 -10.28 34.49
C PRO A 28 11.03 -10.96 35.85
N ALA A 29 12.27 -10.95 36.32
CA ALA A 29 12.55 -11.06 37.75
C ALA A 29 13.96 -10.63 38.21
N ALA A 30 13.96 -9.84 39.29
CA ALA A 30 14.97 -9.71 40.36
C ALA A 30 16.22 -8.82 40.15
N ALA A 31 16.12 -7.60 40.71
CA ALA A 31 17.22 -6.86 41.35
C ALA A 31 17.62 -7.55 42.69
N PRO A 32 18.64 -7.12 43.49
CA PRO A 32 19.42 -5.88 43.42
C PRO A 32 20.94 -6.01 43.72
N ALA A 33 21.73 -4.96 43.43
CA ALA A 33 22.91 -4.62 44.24
C ALA A 33 23.35 -3.16 44.03
N THR A 34 23.22 -2.40 45.10
CA THR A 34 23.71 -1.04 45.32
C THR A 34 25.24 -0.97 45.29
N ALA A 35 25.80 -0.04 44.50
CA ALA A 35 27.03 0.69 44.85
C ALA A 35 27.24 1.87 43.88
N ALA A 36 27.06 3.11 44.37
CA ALA A 36 27.82 4.27 43.89
C ALA A 36 29.03 4.44 44.82
N PRO A 37 30.19 4.92 44.33
CA PRO A 37 30.40 6.37 44.36
C PRO A 37 31.27 6.97 43.22
N THR A 38 30.94 8.24 42.92
CA THR A 38 31.75 9.41 42.49
C THR A 38 33.18 9.26 41.94
N ALA A 39 33.43 9.87 40.76
CA ALA A 39 34.24 11.10 40.54
C ALA A 39 35.10 11.10 39.24
N SER A 40 34.72 11.99 38.31
CA SER A 40 35.55 12.99 37.60
C SER A 40 36.98 12.65 37.14
N THR A 41 37.22 12.52 35.82
CA THR A 41 38.24 13.28 35.05
C THR A 41 38.11 13.03 33.53
N ALA A 42 38.13 14.08 32.71
CA ALA A 42 38.51 14.04 31.29
C ALA A 42 40.05 14.20 31.19
N PRO A 43 40.76 13.80 30.10
CA PRO A 43 40.59 14.42 28.78
C PRO A 43 40.79 13.50 27.55
N THR A 44 40.33 14.04 26.41
CA THR A 44 40.75 13.87 24.99
C THR A 44 41.51 12.63 24.55
N ASP A 45 40.92 11.87 23.62
CA ASP A 45 41.64 11.48 22.40
C ASP A 45 40.68 11.39 21.20
N SER A 46 41.15 11.97 20.10
CA SER A 46 40.44 12.25 18.87
C SER A 46 40.28 11.01 18.01
N VAL A 47 39.04 10.70 17.57
CA VAL A 47 38.78 10.08 16.27
C VAL A 47 37.46 10.64 15.74
N GLU A 48 37.55 11.54 14.75
CA GLU A 48 36.44 11.90 13.87
C GLU A 48 35.91 10.66 13.15
N PRO A 49 34.60 10.60 12.94
CA PRO A 49 34.15 10.47 11.56
C PRO A 49 33.17 11.59 11.23
N PHE A 50 33.66 12.50 10.38
CA PHE A 50 32.94 13.17 9.30
C PHE A 50 31.40 13.15 9.44
N ALA A 51 30.87 14.13 10.18
CA ALA A 51 29.46 14.45 10.13
C ALA A 51 29.16 14.97 8.73
N ALA A 52 28.66 14.10 7.85
CA ALA A 52 27.99 14.53 6.63
C ALA A 52 26.67 15.18 7.06
N THR A 53 26.71 16.47 7.35
CA THR A 53 25.54 17.34 7.35
C THR A 53 25.03 17.41 5.92
N SER A 54 24.21 16.42 5.53
CA SER A 54 23.28 16.60 4.43
C SER A 54 22.26 17.62 4.91
N THR A 55 22.55 18.90 4.68
CA THR A 55 21.54 19.95 4.72
C THR A 55 20.50 19.58 3.67
N PRO A 56 19.26 19.21 4.02
CA PRO A 56 18.20 19.24 3.02
C PRO A 56 18.08 20.70 2.60
N SER A 57 18.54 21.01 1.38
CA SER A 57 18.14 22.22 0.69
C SER A 57 16.68 22.04 0.31
N ALA A 58 15.79 22.07 1.31
CA ALA A 58 14.36 22.10 1.09
C ALA A 58 14.01 23.51 0.65
N SER A 59 13.95 23.67 -0.67
CA SER A 59 13.05 24.61 -1.32
C SER A 59 11.76 24.70 -0.49
N THR A 60 11.34 25.93 -0.20
CA THR A 60 10.10 26.33 0.49
C THR A 60 9.11 25.18 0.74
N PRO A 61 8.77 24.83 2.00
CA PRO A 61 7.72 23.86 2.25
C PRO A 61 6.46 24.38 1.57
N ALA A 62 5.92 23.60 0.64
CA ALA A 62 4.53 23.76 0.26
C ALA A 62 3.74 23.83 1.56
N VAL A 63 2.88 24.83 1.70
CA VAL A 63 1.93 24.86 2.81
C VAL A 63 0.99 23.71 2.56
N THR A 64 1.38 22.49 2.95
CA THR A 64 0.50 21.35 2.99
C THR A 64 -0.63 21.73 3.93
N ALA A 65 -1.87 21.72 3.43
CA ALA A 65 -3.01 21.94 4.28
C ALA A 65 -2.96 20.96 5.47
N ALA A 66 -3.55 21.36 6.61
CA ALA A 66 -3.29 20.70 7.89
C ALA A 66 -3.62 19.21 7.89
N ASN A 67 -4.50 18.75 6.99
CA ASN A 67 -4.96 17.37 6.92
C ASN A 67 -4.48 16.56 5.70
N THR A 68 -3.55 17.08 4.86
CA THR A 68 -3.09 16.37 3.65
C THR A 68 -2.58 14.96 3.95
N ALA A 69 -1.71 14.80 4.95
CA ALA A 69 -1.15 13.51 5.32
C ALA A 69 -2.21 12.51 5.82
N GLU A 70 -3.21 12.98 6.56
CA GLU A 70 -4.32 12.15 7.06
C GLU A 70 -5.16 11.64 5.90
N VAL A 71 -5.56 12.53 4.99
CA VAL A 71 -6.38 12.17 3.83
C VAL A 71 -5.64 11.22 2.89
N CYS A 72 -4.36 11.49 2.59
CA CYS A 72 -3.54 10.61 1.76
C CYS A 72 -3.35 9.22 2.41
N GLY A 73 -3.06 9.17 3.72
CA GLY A 73 -2.95 7.91 4.45
C GLY A 73 -4.25 7.11 4.49
N GLU A 74 -5.40 7.78 4.57
CA GLU A 74 -6.71 7.12 4.51
C GLU A 74 -7.01 6.57 3.11
N VAL A 75 -6.70 7.32 2.06
CA VAL A 75 -6.86 6.83 0.69
C VAL A 75 -5.97 5.63 0.42
N ASP A 76 -4.71 5.64 0.87
CA ASP A 76 -3.82 4.49 0.74
C ASP A 76 -4.39 3.25 1.46
N ARG A 77 -4.96 3.43 2.66
CA ARG A 77 -5.64 2.36 3.38
C ARG A 77 -6.84 1.82 2.59
N LEU A 78 -7.65 2.70 2.01
CA LEU A 78 -8.80 2.32 1.18
C LEU A 78 -8.36 1.54 -0.05
N ILE A 79 -7.32 1.99 -0.76
CA ILE A 79 -6.79 1.30 -1.94
C ILE A 79 -6.24 -0.08 -1.57
N LEU A 80 -5.52 -0.21 -0.45
CA LEU A 80 -5.04 -1.50 0.05
C LEU A 80 -6.19 -2.45 0.43
N ALA A 81 -7.18 -1.96 1.17
CA ALA A 81 -8.35 -2.74 1.55
C ALA A 81 -9.16 -3.18 0.31
N GLY A 82 -9.35 -2.25 -0.64
CA GLY A 82 -9.98 -2.51 -1.93
C GLY A 82 -9.22 -3.56 -2.73
N SER A 83 -7.89 -3.45 -2.83
CA SER A 83 -7.02 -4.43 -3.53
C SER A 83 -7.18 -5.84 -2.95
N LYS A 84 -7.18 -5.96 -1.61
CA LYS A 84 -7.41 -7.25 -0.93
C LYS A 84 -8.78 -7.83 -1.24
N LYS A 85 -9.82 -6.98 -1.25
CA LYS A 85 -11.18 -7.41 -1.57
C LYS A 85 -11.30 -7.84 -3.04
N LEU A 86 -10.72 -7.09 -3.97
CA LEU A 86 -10.69 -7.43 -5.39
C LEU A 86 -9.95 -8.74 -5.66
N ALA A 87 -8.84 -8.99 -4.96
CA ALA A 87 -8.13 -10.27 -5.02
C ALA A 87 -8.98 -11.42 -4.46
N ALA A 88 -9.69 -11.20 -3.34
CA ALA A 88 -10.59 -12.19 -2.76
C ALA A 88 -11.77 -12.51 -3.68
N ASP A 89 -12.38 -11.48 -4.29
CA ASP A 89 -13.47 -11.62 -5.27
C ASP A 89 -12.99 -12.39 -6.50
N SER A 90 -11.78 -12.12 -6.97
CA SER A 90 -11.16 -12.84 -8.11
C SER A 90 -10.84 -14.30 -7.77
N ALA A 91 -10.38 -14.57 -6.55
CA ALA A 91 -10.11 -15.92 -6.07
C ALA A 91 -11.38 -16.73 -5.75
N ALA A 92 -12.55 -16.10 -5.64
CA ALA A 92 -13.80 -16.81 -5.40
C ALA A 92 -14.14 -17.76 -6.56
N VAL A 93 -13.85 -17.36 -7.81
CA VAL A 93 -14.05 -18.20 -9.00
C VAL A 93 -13.21 -19.48 -8.99
N THR A 94 -12.03 -19.45 -8.38
CA THR A 94 -11.18 -20.66 -8.32
C THR A 94 -11.63 -21.62 -7.23
N ARG A 95 -12.37 -21.14 -6.22
CA ARG A 95 -12.90 -21.97 -5.11
C ARG A 95 -14.32 -22.47 -5.39
N ASP A 96 -15.19 -21.60 -5.89
CA ASP A 96 -16.57 -21.90 -6.21
C ASP A 96 -16.73 -22.08 -7.73
N LYS A 97 -16.70 -23.34 -8.16
CA LYS A 97 -16.85 -23.74 -9.57
C LYS A 97 -18.18 -23.33 -10.21
N GLU A 98 -19.16 -22.92 -9.40
CA GLU A 98 -20.47 -22.47 -9.84
C GLU A 98 -20.52 -20.95 -10.10
N THR A 99 -19.51 -20.18 -9.67
CA THR A 99 -19.48 -18.73 -9.92
C THR A 99 -19.33 -18.48 -11.41
N THR A 100 -20.33 -17.83 -11.99
CA THR A 100 -20.30 -17.46 -13.40
C THR A 100 -19.38 -16.25 -13.63
N PRO A 101 -18.81 -16.10 -14.85
CA PRO A 101 -18.03 -14.91 -15.19
C PRO A 101 -18.81 -13.60 -15.03
N ASP A 102 -20.12 -13.62 -15.26
CA ASP A 102 -20.98 -12.45 -15.13
C ASP A 102 -21.17 -12.06 -13.65
N GLU A 103 -21.41 -13.03 -12.77
CA GLU A 103 -21.49 -12.77 -11.32
C GLU A 103 -20.16 -12.26 -10.76
N LEU A 104 -19.03 -12.78 -11.24
CA LEU A 104 -17.72 -12.24 -10.90
C LEU A 104 -17.61 -10.78 -11.37
N ASN A 105 -17.93 -10.50 -12.63
CA ASN A 105 -17.85 -9.15 -13.16
C ASN A 105 -18.73 -8.18 -12.37
N ASP A 106 -19.96 -8.56 -12.03
CA ASP A 106 -20.87 -7.73 -11.24
C ASP A 106 -20.39 -7.54 -9.79
N ARG A 107 -19.73 -8.54 -9.22
CA ARG A 107 -19.07 -8.41 -7.91
C ARG A 107 -17.89 -7.43 -7.99
N LEU A 108 -17.02 -7.58 -8.99
CA LEU A 108 -15.89 -6.67 -9.21
C LEU A 108 -16.38 -5.23 -9.43
N LYS A 109 -17.39 -5.01 -10.29
CA LYS A 109 -17.97 -3.68 -10.52
C LYS A 109 -18.48 -3.05 -9.23
N ARG A 110 -19.20 -3.81 -8.39
CA ARG A 110 -19.67 -3.33 -7.08
C ARG A 110 -18.53 -3.00 -6.14
N THR A 111 -17.52 -3.85 -6.05
CA THR A 111 -16.34 -3.59 -5.19
C THR A 111 -15.58 -2.34 -5.65
N ILE A 112 -15.35 -2.19 -6.96
CA ILE A 112 -14.69 -1.00 -7.52
C ILE A 112 -15.53 0.25 -7.30
N ALA A 113 -16.86 0.20 -7.52
CA ALA A 113 -17.75 1.34 -7.29
C ALA A 113 -17.79 1.77 -5.81
N GLY A 114 -17.79 0.79 -4.89
CA GLY A 114 -17.69 1.07 -3.46
C GLY A 114 -16.39 1.79 -3.13
N LEU A 115 -15.25 1.28 -3.62
CA LEU A 115 -13.95 1.92 -3.45
C LEU A 115 -13.93 3.34 -4.04
N ALA A 116 -14.46 3.54 -5.23
CA ALA A 116 -14.58 4.87 -5.85
C ALA A 116 -15.37 5.84 -4.96
N GLY A 117 -16.49 5.36 -4.40
CA GLY A 117 -17.31 6.13 -3.47
C GLY A 117 -16.59 6.49 -2.18
N ASP A 118 -15.78 5.57 -1.64
CA ASP A 118 -15.02 5.79 -0.40
C ASP A 118 -13.88 6.80 -0.63
N VAL A 119 -13.16 6.66 -1.74
CA VAL A 119 -12.09 7.60 -2.15
C VAL A 119 -12.68 9.00 -2.42
N ARG A 120 -13.85 9.11 -3.05
CA ARG A 120 -14.55 10.39 -3.24
C ARG A 120 -14.90 11.08 -1.91
N ARG A 121 -15.26 10.31 -0.88
CA ARG A 121 -15.54 10.88 0.46
C ARG A 121 -14.28 11.39 1.14
N GLN A 122 -13.11 10.85 0.82
CA GLN A 122 -11.83 11.39 1.30
C GLN A 122 -11.42 12.64 0.53
N ALA A 123 -11.63 12.68 -0.79
CA ALA A 123 -11.42 13.90 -1.57
C ALA A 123 -12.19 15.09 -0.99
N ALA A 124 -13.47 14.90 -0.66
CA ALA A 124 -14.32 15.95 -0.08
C ALA A 124 -13.89 16.43 1.32
N ARG A 125 -12.95 15.74 1.97
CA ARG A 125 -12.36 16.14 3.26
C ARG A 125 -11.03 16.85 3.09
N ALA A 126 -10.37 16.75 1.93
CA ALA A 126 -9.09 17.39 1.69
C ALA A 126 -9.25 18.92 1.77
N GLU A 127 -8.41 19.57 2.57
CA GLU A 127 -8.33 21.03 2.62
C GLU A 127 -7.40 21.59 1.53
N ASP A 128 -6.48 20.75 1.05
CA ASP A 128 -5.60 21.07 -0.06
C ASP A 128 -6.31 20.81 -1.40
N PRO A 129 -6.51 21.84 -2.24
CA PRO A 129 -7.22 21.71 -3.51
C PRO A 129 -6.50 20.83 -4.54
N GLU A 130 -5.17 20.73 -4.47
CA GLU A 130 -4.40 19.85 -5.36
C GLU A 130 -4.62 18.39 -4.98
N ILE A 131 -4.65 18.10 -3.68
CA ILE A 131 -4.93 16.76 -3.12
C ILE A 131 -6.39 16.37 -3.35
N GLU A 132 -7.34 17.29 -3.13
CA GLU A 132 -8.76 17.08 -3.46
C GLU A 132 -8.90 16.64 -4.92
N LYS A 133 -8.25 17.37 -5.84
CA LYS A 133 -8.31 17.08 -7.27
C LYS A 133 -7.66 15.74 -7.59
N LEU A 134 -6.48 15.45 -7.05
CA LEU A 134 -5.77 14.18 -7.23
C LEU A 134 -6.67 12.99 -6.85
N ILE A 135 -7.23 13.03 -5.64
CA ILE A 135 -8.04 11.95 -5.09
C ILE A 135 -9.37 11.84 -5.85
N THR A 136 -9.96 12.98 -6.25
CA THR A 136 -11.15 13.00 -7.10
C THR A 136 -10.88 12.33 -8.46
N ASP A 137 -9.73 12.58 -9.07
CA ASP A 137 -9.37 11.97 -10.34
C ASP A 137 -9.10 10.46 -10.20
N VAL A 138 -8.52 10.02 -9.09
CA VAL A 138 -8.43 8.59 -8.76
C VAL A 138 -9.82 7.97 -8.63
N ALA A 139 -10.75 8.62 -7.92
CA ALA A 139 -12.11 8.13 -7.79
C ALA A 139 -12.83 8.04 -9.15
N LYS A 140 -12.59 8.98 -10.08
CA LYS A 140 -13.10 8.90 -11.46
C LYS A 140 -12.50 7.72 -12.23
N GLN A 141 -11.21 7.45 -12.07
CA GLN A 141 -10.58 6.27 -12.69
C GLN A 141 -11.21 4.97 -12.17
N LEU A 142 -11.44 4.89 -10.85
CA LEU A 142 -12.16 3.77 -10.23
C LEU A 142 -13.60 3.65 -10.77
N ASP A 143 -14.34 4.75 -10.88
CA ASP A 143 -15.68 4.74 -11.50
C ASP A 143 -15.64 4.24 -12.96
N GLY A 144 -14.57 4.56 -13.70
CA GLY A 144 -14.32 4.01 -15.03
C GLY A 144 -14.17 2.49 -15.00
N GLY A 145 -13.43 1.94 -14.04
CA GLY A 145 -13.30 0.50 -13.82
C GLY A 145 -14.60 -0.19 -13.46
N ALA A 146 -15.42 0.44 -12.61
CA ALA A 146 -16.74 -0.06 -12.23
C ALA A 146 -17.74 -0.09 -13.41
N LYS A 147 -17.52 0.75 -14.43
CA LYS A 147 -18.34 0.80 -15.65
C LYS A 147 -17.72 0.07 -16.83
N ALA A 148 -16.51 -0.49 -16.67
CA ALA A 148 -15.82 -1.19 -17.73
C ALA A 148 -16.60 -2.43 -18.18
N ALA A 149 -16.56 -2.72 -19.48
CA ALA A 149 -17.11 -3.95 -20.03
C ALA A 149 -16.43 -5.19 -19.45
N SER A 150 -15.12 -5.09 -19.17
CA SER A 150 -14.31 -6.15 -18.58
C SER A 150 -13.55 -5.62 -17.34
N PRO A 151 -14.18 -5.60 -16.16
CA PRO A 151 -13.55 -5.15 -14.91
C PRO A 151 -12.24 -5.87 -14.60
N ALA A 152 -12.18 -7.18 -14.82
CA ALA A 152 -10.96 -7.97 -14.60
C ALA A 152 -9.77 -7.51 -15.45
N LYS A 153 -10.00 -7.15 -16.73
CA LYS A 153 -8.97 -6.59 -17.62
C LYS A 153 -8.55 -5.20 -17.14
N TRP A 154 -9.50 -4.36 -16.77
CA TRP A 154 -9.24 -3.03 -16.24
C TRP A 154 -8.38 -3.07 -14.97
N LEU A 155 -8.60 -4.05 -14.09
CA LEU A 155 -7.77 -4.26 -12.90
C LEU A 155 -6.31 -4.55 -13.26
N GLY A 156 -6.07 -5.38 -14.28
CA GLY A 156 -4.71 -5.73 -14.71
C GLY A 156 -3.97 -4.61 -15.46
N GLU A 157 -4.71 -3.70 -16.11
CA GLU A 157 -4.13 -2.69 -17.01
C GLU A 157 -4.14 -1.27 -16.45
N THR A 158 -5.10 -0.92 -15.60
CA THR A 158 -5.27 0.47 -15.13
C THR A 158 -5.18 0.57 -13.62
N PHE A 159 -5.80 -0.35 -12.87
CA PHE A 159 -5.78 -0.29 -11.41
C PHE A 159 -4.36 -0.41 -10.86
N VAL A 160 -3.48 -1.19 -11.51
CA VAL A 160 -2.07 -1.36 -11.11
C VAL A 160 -1.26 -0.06 -11.11
N ASP A 161 -1.65 0.94 -11.90
CA ASP A 161 -0.95 2.23 -11.99
C ASP A 161 -1.46 3.24 -10.96
N ILE A 162 -2.62 2.99 -10.34
CA ILE A 162 -3.23 3.89 -9.36
C ILE A 162 -2.40 3.98 -8.07
N PRO A 163 -2.06 2.86 -7.37
CA PRO A 163 -1.28 2.92 -6.14
C PRO A 163 0.09 3.62 -6.26
N PRO A 164 0.96 3.31 -7.26
CA PRO A 164 2.25 3.98 -7.36
C PRO A 164 2.14 5.46 -7.72
N LYS A 165 1.08 5.85 -8.45
CA LYS A 165 0.80 7.26 -8.71
C LYS A 165 0.38 8.00 -7.45
N LEU A 166 -0.55 7.43 -6.68
CA LEU A 166 -0.96 7.96 -5.38
C LEU A 166 0.22 8.07 -4.42
N ALA A 167 1.02 7.03 -4.28
CA ALA A 167 2.20 7.05 -3.41
C ALA A 167 3.18 8.17 -3.76
N ARG A 168 3.35 8.48 -5.05
CA ARG A 168 4.20 9.58 -5.52
C ARG A 168 3.55 10.93 -5.25
N ASP A 169 2.31 11.12 -5.67
CA ASP A 169 1.70 12.44 -5.76
C ASP A 169 1.08 12.89 -4.41
N CYS A 170 0.79 11.96 -3.50
CA CYS A 170 0.23 12.24 -2.16
C CYS A 170 1.32 12.37 -1.07
N HIS A 171 2.55 11.92 -1.34
CA HIS A 171 3.68 11.97 -0.39
C HIS A 171 4.92 12.69 -0.97
N ALA A 172 4.72 13.49 -2.02
CA ALA A 172 5.77 14.29 -2.67
C ALA A 172 6.25 15.48 -1.83
#